data_AF-A0A7S4KJT0-F1
#
_entry.id   AF-A0A7S4KJT0-F1
#
_cell.length_a   1.000
_cell.length_b   1.000
_cell.length_c   1.000
_cell.angle_alpha   90.00
_cell.angle_beta   90.00
_cell.angle_gamma   90.00
#
_symmetry.space_group_name_H-M   'P 1'
#
loop_
_entity.id
_entity.type
_entity.pdbx_description
1 polymer ?
#
loop_
_entity_poly.entity_id
_entity_poly.type
_entity_poly.pdbx_seq_one_letter_code
_entity_poly.pdbx_strand_id
1 'polypeptide(L)'
;ALDPRTRTATPVTAARALLVSMFAQKKIIKDKGAEPEPFEIDVAQAFCDLEANSNDLKAELRELYIVSAKEVQCAGRKAAVIVVPFKLLKVVHKIQSRLVRELEKKFSGKHVVIIGQRRIMRKPSAGQRQPKQKRPRSRTLTAVHEAILEDLVYPTEIVGKHTRYRLDGSKMIKVYLDPKEAPNVEYKVETFASVYKKLTGKEVKFEFPVQEQH
;
A
#
# COMPACT_ATOMS: atom_id res chain seq x y z
N ALA A 1 -48.29 -18.25 -13.91
CA ALA A 1 -47.90 -17.05 -13.16
C ALA A 1 -46.42 -16.80 -13.44
N LEU A 2 -46.10 -15.77 -14.23
CA LEU A 2 -44.73 -15.38 -14.58
C LEU A 2 -44.30 -14.26 -13.63
N ASP A 3 -43.22 -14.47 -12.89
CA ASP A 3 -42.66 -13.50 -11.94
C ASP A 3 -42.12 -12.25 -12.68
N PRO A 4 -42.53 -11.02 -12.29
CA PRO A 4 -42.12 -9.80 -12.98
C PRO A 4 -40.96 -9.12 -12.25
N ARG A 5 -39.76 -9.73 -12.14
CA ARG A 5 -38.59 -9.08 -11.49
C ARG A 5 -37.20 -9.35 -12.07
N THR A 6 -37.07 -9.84 -13.30
CA THR A 6 -35.79 -9.72 -14.04
C THR A 6 -35.74 -8.36 -14.74
N ARG A 7 -35.44 -7.31 -13.97
CA ARG A 7 -34.99 -6.03 -14.54
C ARG A 7 -33.70 -6.29 -15.30
N THR A 8 -33.79 -6.47 -16.61
CA THR A 8 -32.65 -6.44 -17.52
C THR A 8 -31.94 -5.11 -17.33
N ALA A 9 -30.65 -5.16 -16.98
CA ALA A 9 -29.83 -3.97 -16.89
C ALA A 9 -29.88 -3.24 -18.24
N THR A 10 -30.28 -1.98 -18.23
CA THR A 10 -30.39 -1.16 -19.45
C THR A 10 -29.03 -1.06 -20.16
N PRO A 11 -28.99 -1.03 -21.51
CA PRO A 11 -27.74 -1.02 -22.27
C PRO A 11 -26.83 0.18 -21.95
N VAL A 12 -27.41 1.28 -21.45
CA VAL A 12 -26.68 2.48 -20.98
C VAL A 12 -25.83 2.16 -19.73
N THR A 13 -26.33 1.31 -18.83
CA THR A 13 -25.61 0.90 -17.62
C THR A 13 -24.45 -0.04 -17.96
N ALA A 14 -24.65 -0.95 -18.91
CA ALA A 14 -23.62 -1.84 -19.42
C ALA A 14 -22.53 -1.08 -20.21
N ALA A 15 -22.91 -0.11 -21.04
CA ALA A 15 -21.98 0.74 -21.77
C ALA A 15 -21.15 1.63 -20.83
N ARG A 16 -21.78 2.18 -19.77
CA ARG A 16 -21.09 2.94 -18.74
C ARG A 16 -20.13 2.06 -17.93
N ALA A 17 -20.52 0.82 -17.62
CA ALA A 17 -19.64 -0.15 -16.96
C ALA A 17 -18.45 -0.59 -17.83
N LEU A 18 -18.67 -0.80 -19.15
CA LEU A 18 -17.60 -1.09 -20.12
C LEU A 18 -16.64 0.08 -20.31
N LEU A 19 -17.17 1.30 -20.40
CA LEU A 19 -16.35 2.51 -20.56
C LEU A 19 -15.56 2.78 -19.27
N VAL A 20 -16.17 2.60 -18.09
CA VAL A 20 -15.48 2.64 -16.79
C VAL A 20 -14.40 1.55 -16.69
N SER A 21 -14.65 0.32 -17.16
CA SER A 21 -13.62 -0.73 -17.17
C SER A 21 -12.45 -0.40 -18.10
N MET A 22 -12.71 0.21 -19.26
CA MET A 22 -11.65 0.66 -20.18
C MET A 22 -10.82 1.85 -19.64
N PHE A 23 -11.44 2.77 -18.89
CA PHE A 23 -10.71 3.88 -18.24
C PHE A 23 -9.96 3.43 -16.97
N ALA A 24 -10.53 2.52 -16.19
CA ALA A 24 -9.87 1.93 -15.03
C ALA A 24 -8.61 1.13 -15.43
N GLN A 25 -8.65 0.43 -16.57
CA GLN A 25 -7.49 -0.27 -17.12
C GLN A 25 -6.32 0.67 -17.46
N LYS A 26 -6.56 1.95 -17.80
CA LYS A 26 -5.47 2.91 -18.05
C LYS A 26 -4.66 3.25 -16.79
N LYS A 27 -5.26 3.14 -15.60
CA LYS A 27 -4.58 3.39 -14.32
C LYS A 27 -3.91 2.16 -13.74
N ILE A 28 -4.04 0.97 -14.34
CA ILE A 28 -3.37 -0.25 -13.89
C ILE A 28 -2.28 -0.59 -14.89
N ILE A 29 -1.02 -0.59 -14.44
CA ILE A 29 0.10 -1.07 -15.24
C ILE A 29 0.80 -2.17 -14.47
N LYS A 30 0.46 -3.42 -14.81
CA LYS A 30 1.13 -4.59 -14.24
C LYS A 30 2.46 -4.87 -14.91
N ASP A 31 3.42 -5.28 -14.11
CA ASP A 31 4.64 -5.88 -14.63
C ASP A 31 4.30 -7.16 -15.38
N LYS A 32 4.73 -7.24 -16.65
CA LYS A 32 4.56 -8.38 -17.57
C LYS A 32 3.15 -8.59 -18.14
N GLY A 33 2.26 -7.59 -18.07
CA GLY A 33 0.97 -7.65 -18.76
C GLY A 33 0.00 -8.71 -18.25
N ALA A 34 0.14 -9.11 -16.98
CA ALA A 34 -0.81 -10.02 -16.34
C ALA A 34 -2.20 -9.37 -16.23
N GLU A 35 -3.26 -10.20 -16.21
CA GLU A 35 -4.63 -9.72 -16.06
C GLU A 35 -4.85 -9.08 -14.68
N PRO A 36 -5.62 -7.97 -14.60
CA PRO A 36 -5.91 -7.30 -13.33
C PRO A 36 -6.81 -8.18 -12.45
N GLU A 37 -6.52 -8.22 -11.15
CA GLU A 37 -7.40 -8.88 -10.18
C GLU A 37 -8.66 -8.03 -9.94
N PRO A 38 -9.79 -8.65 -9.53
CA PRO A 38 -11.05 -7.93 -9.31
C PRO A 38 -10.88 -6.74 -8.35
N PHE A 39 -10.13 -6.92 -7.27
CA PHE A 39 -9.86 -5.87 -6.30
C PHE A 39 -9.04 -4.69 -6.88
N GLU A 40 -8.16 -4.96 -7.85
CA GLU A 40 -7.38 -3.90 -8.49
C GLU A 40 -8.24 -3.05 -9.41
N ILE A 41 -9.24 -3.66 -10.06
CA ILE A 41 -10.24 -2.96 -10.87
C ILE A 41 -11.06 -2.03 -9.98
N ASP A 42 -11.50 -2.50 -8.81
CA ASP A 42 -12.24 -1.68 -7.84
C ASP A 42 -11.42 -0.48 -7.37
N VAL A 43 -10.14 -0.70 -7.07
CA VAL A 43 -9.22 0.39 -6.69
C VAL A 43 -9.03 1.35 -7.86
N ALA A 44 -8.79 0.87 -9.07
CA ALA A 44 -8.62 1.75 -10.23
C ALA A 44 -9.87 2.58 -10.53
N GLN A 45 -11.06 1.98 -10.40
CA GLN A 45 -12.32 2.70 -10.49
C GLN A 45 -12.43 3.78 -9.41
N ALA A 46 -12.08 3.45 -8.16
CA ALA A 46 -12.06 4.44 -7.08
C ALA A 46 -11.15 5.63 -7.41
N PHE A 47 -9.99 5.41 -8.01
CA PHE A 47 -9.07 6.47 -8.45
C PHE A 47 -9.59 7.30 -9.63
N CYS A 48 -10.33 6.71 -10.58
CA CYS A 48 -10.99 7.44 -11.67
C CYS A 48 -12.11 8.33 -11.12
N ASP A 49 -12.91 7.80 -10.20
CA ASP A 49 -13.98 8.54 -9.55
C ASP A 49 -13.44 9.69 -8.69
N LEU A 50 -12.26 9.54 -8.06
CA LEU A 50 -11.62 10.65 -7.32
C LEU A 50 -11.10 11.74 -8.26
N GLU A 51 -10.55 11.36 -9.42
CA GLU A 51 -10.12 12.33 -10.45
C GLU A 51 -11.29 13.14 -11.02
N ALA A 52 -12.48 12.54 -11.11
CA ALA A 52 -13.68 13.22 -11.61
C ALA A 52 -14.31 14.16 -10.57
N ASN A 53 -14.25 13.81 -9.29
CA ASN A 53 -14.98 14.52 -8.22
C ASN A 53 -14.12 15.53 -7.44
N SER A 54 -12.80 15.41 -7.43
CA SER A 54 -11.91 16.31 -6.68
C SER A 54 -11.10 17.19 -7.64
N ASN A 55 -11.26 18.51 -7.55
CA ASN A 55 -10.48 19.44 -8.36
C ASN A 55 -9.03 19.55 -7.89
N ASP A 56 -8.78 19.38 -6.59
CA ASP A 56 -7.45 19.56 -5.99
C ASP A 56 -6.49 18.39 -6.26
N LEU A 57 -6.99 17.15 -6.36
CA LEU A 57 -6.15 15.96 -6.58
C LEU A 57 -6.04 15.60 -8.07
N LYS A 58 -6.83 16.24 -8.93
CA LYS A 58 -6.97 15.89 -10.35
C LYS A 58 -5.64 15.92 -11.11
N ALA A 59 -4.83 16.95 -10.86
CA ALA A 59 -3.56 17.14 -11.57
C ALA A 59 -2.58 15.99 -11.27
N GLU A 60 -2.45 15.60 -10.00
CA GLU A 60 -1.52 14.56 -9.56
C GLU A 60 -2.07 13.15 -9.83
N LEU A 61 -3.40 12.96 -9.75
CA LEU A 61 -4.06 11.68 -10.04
C LEU A 61 -4.07 11.30 -11.52
N ARG A 62 -3.87 12.26 -12.42
CA ARG A 62 -3.86 12.03 -13.87
C ARG A 62 -2.61 11.27 -14.33
N GLU A 63 -1.48 11.54 -13.69
CA GLU A 63 -0.19 10.88 -13.97
C GLU A 63 0.01 9.61 -13.14
N LEU A 64 -0.86 9.40 -12.14
CA LEU A 64 -0.76 8.28 -11.21
C LEU A 64 -1.35 7.01 -11.79
N TYR A 65 -0.54 5.95 -11.78
CA TYR A 65 -0.97 4.59 -12.05
C TYR A 65 -0.52 3.64 -10.94
N ILE A 66 -1.24 2.54 -10.81
CA ILE A 66 -1.08 1.52 -9.78
C ILE A 66 -0.47 0.28 -10.42
N VAL A 67 0.45 -0.37 -9.71
CA VAL A 67 1.07 -1.61 -10.17
C VAL A 67 0.26 -2.82 -9.71
N SER A 68 -0.11 -2.81 -8.43
CA SER A 68 -0.94 -3.87 -7.85
C SER A 68 -1.66 -3.36 -6.62
N ALA A 69 -2.80 -3.96 -6.29
CA ALA A 69 -3.50 -3.75 -5.04
C ALA A 69 -3.83 -5.09 -4.41
N LYS A 70 -3.69 -5.21 -3.09
CA LYS A 70 -3.95 -6.44 -2.35
C LYS A 70 -4.74 -6.16 -1.09
N GLU A 71 -5.73 -6.99 -0.82
CA GLU A 71 -6.38 -7.02 0.48
C GLU A 71 -5.57 -7.88 1.46
N VAL A 72 -5.33 -7.35 2.67
CA VAL A 72 -4.69 -8.07 3.76
C VAL A 72 -5.66 -8.12 4.94
N GLN A 73 -5.95 -9.33 5.41
CA GLN A 73 -6.72 -9.54 6.63
C GLN A 73 -5.86 -9.15 7.84
N CYS A 74 -6.31 -8.17 8.62
CA CYS A 74 -5.74 -7.77 9.90
C CYS A 74 -6.67 -8.24 11.03
N ALA A 75 -6.22 -8.13 12.29
CA ALA A 75 -6.99 -8.52 13.46
C ALA A 75 -8.30 -7.70 13.56
N GLY A 76 -9.40 -8.27 13.07
CA GLY A 76 -10.75 -7.66 13.09
C GLY A 76 -11.09 -6.73 11.92
N ARG A 77 -10.12 -6.28 11.10
CA ARG A 77 -10.37 -5.40 9.93
C ARG A 77 -9.60 -5.85 8.70
N LYS A 78 -10.11 -5.53 7.50
CA LYS A 78 -9.36 -5.68 6.24
C LYS A 78 -8.58 -4.40 5.95
N ALA A 79 -7.35 -4.53 5.48
CA ALA A 79 -6.53 -3.44 5.01
C ALA A 79 -6.29 -3.57 3.49
N ALA A 80 -6.41 -2.46 2.77
CA ALA A 80 -6.09 -2.36 1.36
C ALA A 80 -4.64 -1.86 1.20
N VAL A 81 -3.79 -2.69 0.61
CA VAL A 81 -2.39 -2.36 0.31
C VAL A 81 -2.29 -2.01 -1.16
N ILE A 82 -2.00 -0.75 -1.45
CA ILE A 82 -1.88 -0.24 -2.82
C ILE A 82 -0.40 -0.06 -3.15
N VAL A 83 0.06 -0.69 -4.22
CA VAL A 83 1.45 -0.64 -4.66
C VAL A 83 1.58 0.32 -5.83
N VAL A 84 2.33 1.39 -5.62
CA VAL A 84 2.56 2.45 -6.59
C VAL A 84 4.00 2.37 -7.12
N PRO A 85 4.27 2.71 -8.39
CA PRO A 85 5.63 2.77 -8.91
C PRO A 85 6.53 3.69 -8.07
N PHE A 86 7.75 3.25 -7.77
CA PHE A 86 8.70 4.02 -6.94
C PHE A 86 8.98 5.45 -7.46
N LYS A 87 8.90 5.67 -8.78
CA LYS A 87 9.10 6.99 -9.38
C LYS A 87 8.03 8.00 -8.94
N LEU A 88 6.80 7.55 -8.76
CA LEU A 88 5.64 8.38 -8.44
C LEU A 88 5.43 8.55 -6.94
N LEU A 89 6.08 7.72 -6.11
CA LEU A 89 5.93 7.72 -4.65
C LEU A 89 6.11 9.11 -4.03
N LYS A 90 7.09 9.90 -4.50
CA LYS A 90 7.31 11.27 -4.00
C LYS A 90 6.13 12.21 -4.27
N VAL A 91 5.47 12.04 -5.42
CA VAL A 91 4.25 12.79 -5.77
C VAL A 91 3.11 12.32 -4.88
N VAL A 92 2.97 11.00 -4.70
CA VAL A 92 1.93 10.42 -3.85
C VAL A 92 2.06 10.90 -2.41
N HIS A 93 3.27 10.97 -1.84
CA HIS A 93 3.47 11.42 -0.47
C HIS A 93 2.88 12.82 -0.23
N LYS A 94 2.99 13.75 -1.19
CA LYS A 94 2.40 15.10 -1.07
C LYS A 94 0.88 15.07 -0.89
N ILE A 95 0.20 14.15 -1.56
CA ILE A 95 -1.27 14.01 -1.52
C ILE A 95 -1.78 12.91 -0.58
N GLN A 96 -0.89 12.10 -0.02
CA GLN A 96 -1.23 10.84 0.62
C GLN A 96 -2.21 11.02 1.77
N SER A 97 -2.07 12.08 2.57
CA SER A 97 -2.97 12.37 3.69
C SER A 97 -4.43 12.59 3.25
N ARG A 98 -4.64 13.23 2.10
CA ARG A 98 -5.98 13.50 1.52
C ARG A 98 -6.49 12.26 0.78
N LEU A 99 -5.65 11.67 -0.05
CA LEU A 99 -5.98 10.48 -0.84
C LEU A 99 -6.39 9.30 0.04
N VAL A 100 -5.66 9.03 1.13
CA VAL A 100 -6.00 7.96 2.06
C VAL A 100 -7.36 8.20 2.71
N ARG A 101 -7.68 9.44 3.12
CA ARG A 101 -8.99 9.76 3.71
C ARG A 101 -10.14 9.51 2.76
N GLU A 102 -9.98 9.88 1.48
CA GLU A 102 -11.02 9.67 0.46
C GLU A 102 -11.19 8.19 0.10
N LEU A 103 -10.09 7.45 0.01
CA LEU A 103 -10.14 6.01 -0.22
C LEU A 103 -10.72 5.25 0.97
N GLU A 104 -10.39 5.62 2.20
CA GLU A 104 -10.97 5.01 3.41
C GLU A 104 -12.49 5.23 3.51
N LYS A 105 -12.99 6.38 3.06
CA LYS A 105 -14.43 6.64 2.93
C LYS A 105 -15.09 5.72 1.90
N LYS A 106 -14.45 5.50 0.74
CA LYS A 106 -14.98 4.63 -0.32
C LYS A 106 -14.94 3.14 0.04
N PHE A 107 -13.90 2.71 0.75
CA PHE A 107 -13.71 1.31 1.13
C PHE A 107 -14.34 0.96 2.49
N SER A 108 -15.41 1.66 2.89
CA SER A 108 -16.22 1.38 4.09
C SER A 108 -15.40 1.18 5.37
N GLY A 109 -14.37 2.01 5.58
CA GLY A 109 -13.55 1.97 6.80
C GLY A 109 -12.45 0.90 6.81
N LYS A 110 -12.15 0.24 5.68
CA LYS A 110 -10.90 -0.52 5.53
C LYS A 110 -9.70 0.43 5.62
N HIS A 111 -8.66 0.03 6.32
CA HIS A 111 -7.42 0.82 6.39
C HIS A 111 -6.70 0.77 5.06
N VAL A 112 -6.40 1.93 4.49
CA VAL A 112 -5.68 2.02 3.21
C VAL A 112 -4.23 2.40 3.49
N VAL A 113 -3.30 1.62 2.93
CA VAL A 113 -1.86 1.86 3.04
C VAL A 113 -1.23 1.80 1.65
N ILE A 114 -0.35 2.76 1.37
CA ILE A 114 0.31 2.89 0.08
C ILE A 114 1.78 2.52 0.24
N ILE A 115 2.30 1.72 -0.68
CA ILE A 115 3.69 1.25 -0.66
C ILE A 115 4.31 1.43 -2.04
N GLY A 116 5.55 1.87 -2.09
CA GLY A 116 6.34 1.87 -3.31
C GLY A 116 6.74 0.48 -3.79
N GLN A 117 6.57 0.23 -5.07
CA GLN A 117 7.07 -0.98 -5.73
C GLN A 117 8.60 -1.01 -5.67
N ARG A 118 9.16 -1.92 -4.86
CA ARG A 118 10.62 -2.10 -4.71
C ARG A 118 11.03 -3.49 -5.14
N ARG A 119 12.10 -3.56 -5.95
CA ARG A 119 12.66 -4.83 -6.43
C ARG A 119 13.84 -5.27 -5.57
N ILE A 120 13.72 -6.44 -4.94
CA ILE A 120 14.81 -7.10 -4.22
C ILE A 120 15.66 -7.88 -5.23
N MET A 121 16.96 -7.60 -5.28
CA MET A 121 17.92 -8.42 -6.01
C MET A 121 18.55 -9.43 -5.04
N ARG A 122 18.72 -10.68 -5.43
CA ARG A 122 19.38 -11.68 -4.57
C ARG A 122 20.86 -11.36 -4.39
N LYS A 123 21.43 -11.75 -3.24
CA LYS A 123 22.89 -11.66 -3.03
C LYS A 123 23.56 -12.64 -4.00
N PRO A 124 24.57 -12.22 -4.80
CA PRO A 124 25.35 -13.15 -5.59
C PRO A 124 25.97 -14.22 -4.66
N SER A 125 25.71 -15.49 -4.95
CA SER A 125 26.30 -16.61 -4.19
C SER A 125 27.66 -16.97 -4.78
N ALA A 126 28.58 -17.44 -3.93
CA ALA A 126 29.79 -18.10 -4.40
C ALA A 126 29.38 -19.31 -5.27
N GLY A 127 29.97 -19.44 -6.46
CA GLY A 127 29.65 -20.49 -7.45
C GLY A 127 28.63 -20.12 -8.53
N GLN A 128 27.94 -18.98 -8.43
CA GLN A 128 27.08 -18.47 -9.50
C GLN A 128 27.86 -17.49 -10.39
N ARG A 129 27.51 -17.44 -11.68
CA ARG A 129 28.08 -16.45 -12.60
C ARG A 129 27.81 -15.05 -12.05
N GLN A 130 28.86 -14.38 -11.61
CA GLN A 130 28.70 -13.07 -10.99
C GLN A 130 28.17 -12.08 -12.03
N PRO A 131 27.12 -11.31 -11.70
CA PRO A 131 26.63 -10.30 -12.62
C PRO A 131 27.73 -9.27 -12.86
N LYS A 132 27.88 -8.84 -14.13
CA LYS A 132 28.88 -7.83 -14.54
C LYS A 132 28.70 -6.52 -13.77
N GLN A 133 27.47 -6.17 -13.41
CA GLN A 133 27.14 -5.00 -12.61
C GLN A 133 27.02 -5.35 -11.12
N LYS A 134 27.73 -4.60 -10.27
CA LYS A 134 27.61 -4.71 -8.81
C LYS A 134 26.17 -4.42 -8.37
N ARG A 135 25.67 -5.22 -7.42
CA ARG A 135 24.33 -5.06 -6.85
C ARG A 135 24.20 -3.70 -6.14
N PRO A 136 23.24 -2.85 -6.52
CA PRO A 136 22.98 -1.58 -5.82
C PRO A 136 22.50 -1.81 -4.38
N ARG A 137 22.94 -0.97 -3.43
CA ARG A 137 22.52 -1.03 -2.02
C ARG A 137 21.01 -0.88 -1.85
N SER A 138 20.39 -0.03 -2.66
CA SER A 138 18.92 0.20 -2.67
C SER A 138 18.10 -1.05 -3.02
N ARG A 139 18.70 -2.04 -3.70
CA ARG A 139 18.05 -3.31 -4.06
C ARG A 139 18.44 -4.45 -3.12
N THR A 140 18.94 -4.12 -1.94
CA THR A 140 19.25 -5.10 -0.90
C THR A 140 18.01 -5.45 -0.08
N LEU A 141 17.91 -6.69 0.41
CA LEU A 141 16.77 -7.13 1.23
C LEU A 141 16.60 -6.22 2.45
N THR A 142 17.70 -5.91 3.13
CA THR A 142 17.67 -5.04 4.33
C THR A 142 17.19 -3.64 4.00
N ALA A 143 17.76 -2.98 2.98
CA ALA A 143 17.37 -1.63 2.59
C ALA A 143 15.91 -1.56 2.08
N VAL A 144 15.45 -2.57 1.34
CA VAL A 144 14.06 -2.62 0.88
C VAL A 144 13.10 -2.80 2.05
N HIS A 145 13.43 -3.64 3.04
CA HIS A 145 12.59 -3.84 4.22
C HIS A 145 12.51 -2.57 5.08
N GLU A 146 13.61 -1.82 5.20
CA GLU A 146 13.62 -0.50 5.87
C GLU A 146 12.74 0.50 5.14
N ALA A 147 12.91 0.63 3.83
CA ALA A 147 12.10 1.55 3.04
C ALA A 147 10.61 1.16 2.98
N ILE A 148 10.25 -0.12 3.14
CA ILE A 148 8.85 -0.54 3.30
C ILE A 148 8.30 -0.10 4.66
N LEU A 149 9.09 -0.17 5.74
CA LEU A 149 8.65 0.33 7.05
C LEU A 149 8.37 1.84 7.00
N GLU A 150 9.24 2.61 6.35
CA GLU A 150 9.05 4.06 6.18
C GLU A 150 7.76 4.38 5.42
N ASP A 151 7.50 3.70 4.29
CA ASP A 151 6.28 3.91 3.52
C ASP A 151 4.99 3.56 4.28
N LEU A 152 5.02 2.46 5.05
CA LEU A 152 3.84 1.99 5.78
C LEU A 152 3.35 3.00 6.79
N VAL A 153 4.27 3.77 7.38
CA VAL A 153 4.01 4.61 8.53
C VAL A 153 3.93 6.10 8.15
N TYR A 154 4.10 6.43 6.87
CA TYR A 154 3.87 7.77 6.34
C TYR A 154 2.42 8.24 6.64
N PRO A 155 2.19 9.45 7.19
CA PRO A 155 3.09 10.60 7.24
C PRO A 155 4.07 10.66 8.42
N THR A 156 3.90 9.80 9.43
CA THR A 156 4.73 9.85 10.63
C THR A 156 6.16 9.39 10.32
N GLU A 157 7.12 9.93 11.05
CA GLU A 157 8.50 9.50 10.97
C GLU A 157 8.85 8.46 12.05
N ILE A 158 9.76 7.55 11.70
CA ILE A 158 10.30 6.56 12.65
C ILE A 158 11.44 7.22 13.42
N VAL A 159 11.25 7.39 14.74
CA VAL A 159 12.25 7.97 15.65
C VAL A 159 13.34 6.97 15.99
N GLY A 160 12.98 5.69 16.12
CA GLY A 160 13.92 4.66 16.53
C GLY A 160 13.50 3.26 16.12
N LYS A 161 14.46 2.35 16.05
CA LYS A 161 14.22 0.95 15.67
C LYS A 161 15.18 0.03 16.41
N HIS A 162 14.65 -0.85 17.25
CA HIS A 162 15.42 -1.87 17.96
C HIS A 162 14.95 -3.27 17.58
N THR A 163 15.89 -4.21 17.47
CA THR A 163 15.53 -5.63 17.28
C THR A 163 15.72 -6.35 18.60
N ARG A 164 14.62 -6.81 19.20
CA ARG A 164 14.64 -7.65 20.39
C ARG A 164 14.78 -9.10 19.97
N TYR A 165 15.75 -9.78 20.57
CA TYR A 165 15.93 -11.22 20.46
C TYR A 165 15.30 -11.87 21.69
N ARG A 166 14.40 -12.84 21.47
CA ARG A 166 13.82 -13.65 22.55
C ARG A 166 14.70 -14.86 22.83
N LEU A 167 14.49 -15.48 24.00
CA LEU A 167 15.19 -16.71 24.40
C LEU A 167 14.96 -17.86 23.41
N ASP A 168 13.77 -17.90 22.79
CA ASP A 168 13.41 -18.88 21.75
C ASP A 168 14.13 -18.65 20.40
N GLY A 169 15.02 -17.66 20.31
CA GLY A 169 15.72 -17.27 19.07
C GLY A 169 14.88 -16.44 18.09
N SER A 170 13.58 -16.26 18.38
CA SER A 170 12.71 -15.40 17.57
C SER A 170 13.10 -13.92 17.69
N LYS A 171 12.93 -13.18 16.58
CA LYS A 171 13.28 -11.77 16.47
C LYS A 171 12.02 -10.93 16.35
N MET A 172 11.90 -9.93 17.21
CA MET A 172 10.81 -8.94 17.16
C MET A 172 11.40 -7.55 16.97
N ILE A 173 11.01 -6.88 15.89
CA ILE A 173 11.45 -5.52 15.61
C ILE A 173 10.51 -4.57 16.34
N LYS A 174 11.03 -3.78 17.27
CA LYS A 174 10.33 -2.66 17.88
C LYS A 174 10.64 -1.39 17.10
N VAL A 175 9.61 -0.72 16.61
CA VAL A 175 9.71 0.53 15.88
C VAL A 175 9.05 1.62 16.71
N TYR A 176 9.79 2.68 16.99
CA TYR A 176 9.31 3.82 17.75
C TYR A 176 8.86 4.92 16.78
N LEU A 177 7.62 5.36 16.92
CA LEU A 177 7.03 6.42 16.12
C LEU A 177 7.06 7.75 16.89
N ASP A 178 6.94 8.88 16.19
CA ASP A 178 6.84 10.18 16.85
C ASP A 178 5.58 10.24 17.75
N PRO A 179 5.72 10.51 19.07
CA PRO A 179 4.59 10.61 19.98
C PRO A 179 3.61 11.73 19.60
N LYS A 180 4.04 12.77 18.86
CA LYS A 180 3.15 13.87 18.42
C LYS A 180 2.05 13.40 17.47
N GLU A 181 2.32 12.35 16.69
CA GLU A 181 1.37 11.82 15.71
C GLU A 181 0.55 10.64 16.25
N ALA A 182 0.73 10.27 17.52
CA ALA A 182 -0.03 9.22 18.20
C ALA A 182 -1.55 9.31 17.96
N PRO A 183 -2.25 10.43 18.19
CA PRO A 183 -3.72 10.46 18.03
C PRO A 183 -4.19 10.20 16.59
N ASN A 184 -3.33 10.45 15.60
CA ASN A 184 -3.67 10.29 14.19
C ASN A 184 -3.36 8.89 13.66
N VAL A 185 -2.46 8.14 14.29
CA VAL A 185 -1.92 6.89 13.72
C VAL A 185 -2.11 5.67 14.61
N GLU A 186 -2.38 5.86 15.90
CA GLU A 186 -2.60 4.77 16.87
C GLU A 186 -3.62 3.75 16.38
N TYR A 187 -4.74 4.20 15.78
CA TYR A 187 -5.77 3.31 15.26
C TYR A 187 -5.35 2.40 14.09
N LYS A 188 -4.18 2.66 13.46
CA LYS A 188 -3.63 1.88 12.33
C LYS A 188 -2.45 0.99 12.72
N VAL A 189 -1.89 1.15 13.92
CA VAL A 189 -0.65 0.47 14.34
C VAL A 189 -0.71 -1.06 14.15
N GLU A 190 -1.82 -1.69 14.53
CA GLU A 190 -1.99 -3.14 14.38
C GLU A 190 -2.05 -3.58 12.92
N THR A 191 -2.63 -2.76 12.05
CA THR A 191 -2.67 -3.04 10.61
C THR A 191 -1.30 -2.93 9.98
N PHE A 192 -0.49 -1.95 10.37
CA PHE A 192 0.89 -1.85 9.87
C PHE A 192 1.72 -3.08 10.23
N ALA A 193 1.57 -3.59 11.45
CA ALA A 193 2.27 -4.79 11.90
C ALA A 193 1.85 -6.02 11.07
N SER A 194 0.55 -6.17 10.83
CA SER A 194 -0.03 -7.27 10.04
C SER A 194 0.41 -7.21 8.57
N VAL A 195 0.35 -6.04 7.95
CA VAL A 195 0.77 -5.82 6.56
C VAL A 195 2.27 -6.08 6.41
N TYR A 196 3.10 -5.54 7.31
CA TYR A 196 4.55 -5.76 7.24
C TYR A 196 4.91 -7.24 7.40
N LYS A 197 4.25 -7.94 8.33
CA LYS A 197 4.44 -9.39 8.51
C LYS A 197 4.03 -10.16 7.26
N LYS A 198 2.93 -9.79 6.59
CA LYS A 198 2.49 -10.45 5.36
C LYS A 198 3.44 -10.22 4.19
N LEU A 199 4.02 -9.02 4.06
CA LEU A 199 4.93 -8.67 2.97
C LEU A 199 6.35 -9.22 3.16
N THR A 200 6.83 -9.23 4.40
CA THR A 200 8.25 -9.50 4.69
C THR A 200 8.51 -10.77 5.50
N GLY A 201 7.48 -11.34 6.12
CA GLY A 201 7.58 -12.46 7.05
C GLY A 201 8.19 -12.11 8.42
N LYS A 202 8.52 -10.83 8.67
CA LYS A 202 9.14 -10.38 9.93
C LYS A 202 8.09 -9.80 10.87
N GLU A 203 8.23 -10.11 12.16
CA GLU A 203 7.36 -9.56 13.19
C GLU A 203 7.83 -8.17 13.63
N VAL A 204 6.90 -7.23 13.63
CA VAL A 204 7.11 -5.84 14.05
C VAL A 204 6.07 -5.47 15.09
N LYS A 205 6.50 -4.67 16.07
CA LYS A 205 5.62 -3.97 17.01
C LYS A 205 5.94 -2.49 16.93
N PHE A 206 4.92 -1.66 16.68
CA PHE A 206 5.06 -0.22 16.76
C PHE A 206 4.70 0.25 18.17
N GLU A 207 5.51 1.14 18.74
CA GLU A 207 5.33 1.69 20.07
C GLU A 207 5.57 3.22 19.99
N PHE A 208 4.88 4.00 20.82
CA PHE A 208 5.19 5.42 21.00
C PHE A 208 6.10 5.56 22.22
N PRO A 209 7.27 6.23 22.12
CA PRO A 209 8.14 6.43 23.27
C PRO A 209 7.42 7.34 24.27
N VAL A 210 7.40 6.91 25.54
CA VAL A 210 6.94 7.77 26.64
C VAL A 210 8.02 8.81 26.86
N GLN A 211 7.68 10.09 26.83
CA GLN A 211 8.63 11.15 27.17
C GLN A 211 9.02 10.98 28.64
N GLU A 212 10.26 10.55 28.90
CA GLU A 212 10.86 10.62 30.23
C GLU A 212 11.07 12.12 30.51
N GLN A 213 10.20 12.69 31.35
CA GLN A 213 10.39 14.03 31.89
C GLN A 213 11.57 13.98 32.85
N HIS A 214 12.72 14.47 32.41
CA HIS A 214 13.90 14.73 33.24
C HIS A 214 14.00 16.22 33.53
#